data_AF-A0A9D2QLV1-F1
#
_entry.id   AF-A0A9D2QLV1-F1
#
_cell.length_a   1.000
_cell.length_b   1.000
_cell.length_c   1.000
_cell.angle_alpha   90.00
_cell.angle_beta   90.00
_cell.angle_gamma   90.00
#
_symmetry.space_group_name_H-M   'P 1'
#
loop_
_entity.id
_entity.type
_entity.pdbx_description
1 polymer ?
#
loop_
_entity_poly.entity_id
_entity_poly.type
_entity_poly.pdbx_seq_one_letter_code
_entity_poly.pdbx_strand_id
1 'polypeptide(L)' 'QANPVPVYVKLRGLEEKASYRLSLVGKEEEMTLSGAALMHAGLPIPPAKGDYCAWQIHLVRI' A
#
# COMPACT_ATOMS: atom_id res chain seq x y z
N GLN A 1 16.07 21.43 -3.79
CA GLN A 1 14.83 20.67 -4.08
C GLN A 1 14.42 19.96 -2.80
N ALA A 2 13.15 20.02 -2.40
CA ALA A 2 12.66 19.31 -1.21
C ALA A 2 12.28 17.87 -1.60
N ASN A 3 12.67 16.87 -0.81
CA ASN A 3 12.13 15.52 -0.98
C ASN A 3 10.64 15.56 -0.57
N PRO A 4 9.71 15.18 -1.46
CA PRO A 4 8.30 15.10 -1.08
C PRO A 4 8.13 14.09 0.05
N VAL A 5 7.35 14.45 1.07
CA VAL A 5 7.07 13.58 2.21
C VAL A 5 6.28 12.36 1.72
N PRO A 6 6.73 11.12 2.00
CA PRO A 6 5.99 9.92 1.60
C PRO A 6 4.59 9.90 2.22
N VAL A 7 3.59 9.53 1.43
CA VAL A 7 2.21 9.36 1.90
C VAL A 7 1.99 7.92 2.32
N TYR A 8 1.49 7.71 3.53
CA TYR A 8 1.13 6.40 4.06
C TYR A 8 -0.38 6.30 4.27
N VAL A 9 -0.99 5.24 3.74
CA VAL A 9 -2.42 4.96 3.92
C VAL A 9 -2.60 3.78 4.85
N LYS A 10 -3.31 3.99 5.97
CA LYS A 10 -3.64 2.93 6.92
C LYS A 10 -4.93 2.23 6.51
N LEU A 11 -4.87 0.91 6.37
CA LEU A 11 -6.03 0.09 6.05
C LEU A 11 -6.84 -0.21 7.32
N ARG A 12 -8.03 -0.76 7.15
CA ARG A 12 -8.92 -1.16 8.26
C ARG A 12 -9.60 -2.49 7.94
N GLY A 13 -10.01 -3.21 8.98
CA GLY A 13 -10.80 -4.45 8.85
C GLY A 13 -10.00 -5.69 8.42
N LEU A 14 -8.67 -5.64 8.54
CA LEU A 14 -7.79 -6.78 8.26
C LEU A 14 -7.57 -7.61 9.53
N GLU A 15 -7.23 -8.88 9.37
CA GLU A 15 -6.81 -9.74 10.47
C GLU A 15 -5.32 -9.51 10.76
N GLU A 16 -4.97 -9.11 11.99
CA GLU A 16 -3.62 -8.65 12.33
C GLU A 16 -2.51 -9.66 12.02
N LYS A 17 -2.77 -10.95 12.29
CA LYS A 17 -1.79 -12.04 12.13
C LYS A 17 -1.78 -12.65 10.73
N ALA A 18 -2.75 -12.31 9.89
CA ALA A 18 -2.80 -12.80 8.52
C ALA A 18 -1.78 -12.06 7.64
N SER A 19 -1.28 -12.74 6.63
CA SER A 19 -0.44 -12.16 5.59
C SER A 19 -1.30 -11.78 4.39
N TYR A 20 -0.97 -10.65 3.78
CA TYR A 20 -1.64 -10.14 2.61
C TYR A 20 -0.61 -9.90 1.52
N ARG A 21 -0.86 -10.45 0.34
CA ARG A 21 -0.14 -10.12 -0.89
C ARG A 21 -0.80 -8.92 -1.54
N LEU A 22 0.00 -7.89 -1.81
CA LEU A 22 -0.40 -6.65 -2.46
C LEU A 22 0.14 -6.64 -3.88
N SER A 23 -0.72 -6.31 -4.84
CA SER A 23 -0.36 -6.07 -6.24
C SER A 23 -0.88 -4.71 -6.67
N LEU A 24 -0.01 -3.85 -7.20
CA LEU A 24 -0.43 -2.58 -7.78
C LEU A 24 -0.84 -2.82 -9.24
N VAL A 25 -2.06 -2.43 -9.61
CA VAL A 25 -2.55 -2.59 -10.98
C VAL A 25 -1.59 -1.87 -11.96
N GLY A 26 -1.09 -2.61 -12.95
CA GLY A 26 -0.12 -2.10 -13.93
C GLY A 26 1.35 -2.19 -13.50
N LYS A 27 1.67 -2.82 -12.37
CA LYS A 27 3.05 -3.19 -12.01
C LYS A 27 3.16 -4.69 -11.74
N GLU A 28 4.31 -5.26 -12.08
CA GLU A 28 4.62 -6.68 -11.85
C GLU A 28 5.11 -6.96 -10.43
N GLU A 29 5.54 -5.93 -9.69
CA GLU A 29 6.03 -6.07 -8.34
C GLU A 29 4.90 -6.37 -7.35
N GLU A 30 5.09 -7.44 -6.57
CA GLU A 30 4.23 -7.80 -5.46
C GLU A 30 4.96 -7.64 -4.13
N MET A 31 4.21 -7.34 -3.07
CA MET A 31 4.73 -7.22 -1.71
C MET A 31 3.85 -7.98 -0.75
N THR A 32 4.44 -8.63 0.26
CA THR A 32 3.67 -9.31 1.33
C THR A 32 3.85 -8.59 2.64
N LEU A 33 2.74 -8.22 3.29
CA LEU A 33 2.72 -7.54 4.58
C LEU A 33 1.66 -8.18 5.50
N SER A 34 1.88 -8.12 6.80
CA SER A 34 0.87 -8.54 7.77
C SER A 34 -0.28 -7.53 7.86
N GLY A 35 -1.46 -7.99 8.29
CA GLY A 35 -2.58 -7.11 8.58
C GLY A 35 -2.22 -6.02 9.59
N ALA A 36 -1.44 -6.36 10.62
CA ALA A 36 -0.94 -5.40 11.60
C ALA A 36 -0.07 -4.29 10.96
N ALA A 37 0.83 -4.65 10.04
CA ALA A 37 1.66 -3.67 9.34
C ALA A 37 0.80 -2.70 8.51
N LEU A 38 -0.17 -3.24 7.77
CA LEU A 38 -1.07 -2.46 6.92
C LEU A 38 -2.00 -1.53 7.71
N MET A 39 -2.44 -1.94 8.91
CA MET A 39 -3.35 -1.13 9.73
C MET A 39 -2.62 -0.12 10.63
N HIS A 40 -1.43 -0.45 11.15
CA HIS A 40 -0.75 0.39 12.13
C HIS A 40 0.37 1.24 11.53
N ALA A 41 1.21 0.67 10.66
CA ALA A 41 2.26 1.39 9.95
C ALA A 41 1.72 2.09 8.70
N GLY A 42 0.86 1.37 7.95
CA GLY A 42 0.28 1.85 6.69
C GLY A 42 1.10 1.48 5.47
N LEU A 43 0.46 1.59 4.31
CA LEU A 43 1.04 1.29 3.00
C LEU A 43 1.62 2.56 2.37
N PRO A 44 2.91 2.59 2.00
CA PRO A 44 3.48 3.70 1.25
C PRO A 44 2.85 3.78 -0.15
N ILE A 45 2.30 4.94 -0.48
CA ILE A 45 1.76 5.22 -1.81
C ILE A 45 2.86 5.74 -2.73
N PRO A 46 2.96 5.26 -3.98
CA PRO A 46 3.94 5.77 -4.93
C PRO A 46 3.80 7.29 -5.13
N PRO A 47 4.91 8.01 -5.36
CA PRO A 47 4.84 9.45 -5.62
C PRO A 47 4.00 9.77 -6.86
N ALA A 48 3.10 10.76 -6.74
CA ALA A 48 2.37 11.33 -7.88
C ALA A 48 3.35 12.06 -8.81
N LYS A 49 3.27 11.79 -10.12
CA LYS A 49 4.00 12.54 -11.15
C LYS A 49 3.02 13.39 -11.95
N GLY A 50 2.41 14.37 -11.28
CA GLY A 50 1.38 15.25 -11.85
C GLY A 50 0.10 15.29 -11.02
N ASP A 51 -0.89 16.02 -11.52
CA ASP A 51 -2.17 16.21 -10.84
C ASP A 51 -3.14 15.04 -11.11
N TYR A 52 -4.09 14.85 -10.19
CA TYR A 52 -5.19 13.88 -10.33
C TYR A 52 -4.75 12.41 -10.55
N CYS A 53 -3.59 12.01 -10.02
CA CYS A 53 -3.12 10.62 -10.07
C CYS A 53 -3.94 9.71 -9.15
N ALA A 54 -4.17 8.45 -9.58
CA ALA A 54 -4.84 7.43 -8.80
C ALA A 54 -4.09 6.08 -8.87
N TRP A 55 -4.25 5.27 -7.82
CA TRP A 55 -3.68 3.93 -7.72
C TRP A 55 -4.76 2.95 -7.29
N GLN A 56 -4.79 1.77 -7.92
CA GLN A 56 -5.60 0.65 -7.49
C GLN A 56 -4.67 -0.47 -7.01
N ILE A 57 -4.85 -0.88 -5.76
CA ILE A 57 -4.01 -1.90 -5.12
C ILE A 57 -4.93 -3.05 -4.73
N HIS A 58 -4.64 -4.25 -5.26
CA HIS A 58 -5.40 -5.45 -4.97
C HIS A 58 -4.73 -6.24 -3.84
N LEU A 59 -5.51 -6.56 -2.82
CA LEU A 59 -5.07 -7.30 -1.63
C LEU A 59 -5.67 -8.71 -1.63
N VAL A 60 -4.81 -9.72 -1.50
CA VAL A 60 -5.21 -11.12 -1.35
C VAL A 60 -4.64 -11.68 -0.05
N ARG A 61 -5.49 -12.24 0.81
CA ARG A 61 -5.05 -12.95 2.01
C ARG A 61 -4.40 -14.28 1.62
N ILE A 62 -3.27 -14.61 2.25
CA ILE A 62 -2.51 -15.85 2.01
C ILE A 62 -2.19 -16.59 3.30
#